data_AF-A0A7V3LLI9-F1
#
_entry.id   AF-A0A7V3LLI9-F1
#
_cell.length_a   1.000
_cell.length_b   1.000
_cell.length_c   1.000
_cell.angle_alpha   90.00
_cell.angle_beta   90.00
_cell.angle_gamma   90.00
#
_symmetry.space_group_name_H-M   'P 1'
#
loop_
_entity.id
_entity.type
_entity.pdbx_description
1 polymer ?
#
loop_
_entity_poly.entity_id
_entity_poly.type
_entity_poly.pdbx_seq_one_letter_code
_entity_poly.pdbx_strand_id
1 'polypeptide(L)'
;MLWTKVKRVLRSGFVSFLRNSFVSLASVFVMTMTLIIIGSLMFVNALVGDFIAYVKDKVDVNVYFEPAVEENAALAFKAELENIPEVAFVEYTSREQALAD
;
A
#
# COMPACT_ATOMS: atom_id res chain seq x y z
N MET A 1 -6.27 51.98 1.40
CA MET A 1 -5.68 51.93 2.77
C MET A 1 -5.33 50.52 3.25
N LEU A 2 -6.07 49.46 2.90
CA LEU A 2 -5.77 48.10 3.39
C LEU A 2 -4.44 47.53 2.84
N TRP A 3 -4.19 47.73 1.54
CA TRP A 3 -2.99 47.24 0.85
C TRP A 3 -1.68 47.71 1.47
N THR A 4 -1.59 48.98 1.85
CA THR A 4 -0.40 49.54 2.49
C THR A 4 -0.19 49.01 3.91
N LYS A 5 -1.28 48.72 4.64
CA LYS A 5 -1.22 48.08 5.96
C LYS A 5 -0.71 46.64 5.85
N VAL A 6 -1.25 45.83 4.94
CA VAL A 6 -0.80 44.44 4.71
C VAL A 6 0.66 44.39 4.28
N LYS A 7 1.07 45.23 3.33
CA LYS A 7 2.48 45.33 2.88
C LYS A 7 3.42 45.69 4.02
N ARG A 8 3.00 46.58 4.93
CA ARG A 8 3.81 46.96 6.11
C ARG A 8 3.93 45.80 7.10
N VAL A 9 2.84 45.09 7.38
CA VAL A 9 2.84 43.93 8.29
C VAL A 9 3.74 42.81 7.76
N LEU A 10 3.62 42.45 6.48
CA LEU A 10 4.48 41.44 5.86
C LEU A 10 5.96 41.83 5.91
N ARG A 11 6.28 43.09 5.59
CA ARG A 11 7.66 43.60 5.67
C ARG A 11 8.18 43.54 7.11
N SER A 12 7.37 43.97 8.08
CA SER A 12 7.74 43.94 9.50
C SER A 12 7.92 42.52 10.03
N GLY A 13 7.05 41.58 9.62
CA GLY A 13 7.16 40.16 9.94
C GLY A 13 8.43 39.55 9.38
N PHE A 14 8.74 39.81 8.11
CA PHE A 14 9.97 39.31 7.46
C PHE A 14 11.25 39.88 8.09
N VAL A 15 11.28 41.18 8.40
CA VAL A 15 12.41 41.80 9.10
C VAL A 15 12.59 41.21 10.51
N SER A 16 11.50 40.94 11.23
CA SER A 16 11.55 40.33 12.55
C SER A 16 11.99 38.86 12.51
N PHE A 17 11.55 38.12 11.49
CA PHE A 17 11.97 36.75 11.21
C PHE A 17 13.48 36.68 10.97
N LEU A 18 14.02 37.58 10.15
CA LEU A 18 15.47 37.68 9.90
C LEU A 18 16.24 38.14 11.14
N ARG A 19 15.72 39.09 11.92
CA ARG A 19 16.40 39.56 13.14
C ARG A 19 16.44 38.48 14.22
N ASN A 20 15.46 37.58 14.25
CA ASN A 20 15.40 36.43 15.16
C ASN A 20 15.58 35.10 14.40
N SER A 21 16.55 35.07 13.47
CA SER A 21 16.72 33.96 12.52
C SER A 21 16.92 32.61 13.20
N PHE A 22 17.65 32.54 14.32
CA PHE A 22 17.97 31.27 14.97
C PHE A 22 16.71 30.56 15.53
N VAL A 23 15.90 31.28 16.32
CA VAL A 23 14.66 30.75 16.89
C VAL A 23 13.63 30.45 15.80
N SER A 24 13.55 31.32 14.80
CA SER A 24 12.60 31.16 13.70
C SER A 24 12.96 29.97 12.80
N LEU A 25 14.25 29.78 12.51
CA LEU A 25 14.76 28.62 11.77
C LEU A 25 14.51 27.32 12.54
N ALA A 26 14.78 27.28 13.85
CA ALA A 26 14.51 26.12 14.69
C ALA A 26 13.02 25.75 14.65
N SER A 27 12.13 26.74 14.77
CA SER A 27 10.68 26.52 14.73
C SER A 27 10.21 25.99 13.37
N VAL A 28 10.69 26.58 12.27
CA VAL A 28 10.36 26.11 10.90
C VAL A 28 10.90 24.70 10.67
N PHE A 29 12.11 24.41 11.16
CA PHE A 29 12.71 23.09 11.04
C PHE A 29 11.88 22.02 11.74
N VAL A 30 11.47 22.26 12.99
CA VAL A 30 10.60 21.33 13.74
C VAL A 30 9.26 21.11 13.03
N MET A 31 8.62 22.17 12.52
CA MET A 31 7.38 22.01 11.75
C MET A 31 7.60 21.22 10.46
N THR A 32 8.72 21.46 9.76
CA THR A 32 9.07 20.74 8.53
C THR A 32 9.31 19.26 8.83
N MET A 33 10.06 18.93 9.88
CA MET A 33 10.25 17.55 10.31
C MET A 33 8.92 16.86 10.63
N THR A 34 8.04 17.56 11.34
CA THR A 34 6.71 17.02 11.68
C THR A 34 5.90 16.70 10.43
N LEU A 35 5.87 17.61 9.46
CA LEU A 35 5.19 17.39 8.18
C LEU A 35 5.83 16.26 7.36
N ILE A 36 7.16 16.13 7.38
CA ILE A 36 7.86 15.03 6.71
C ILE A 36 7.49 13.70 7.37
N ILE A 37 7.43 13.62 8.70
CA ILE A 37 7.04 12.40 9.41
C ILE A 37 5.60 12.01 9.05
N ILE A 38 4.67 12.95 9.07
CA ILE A 38 3.28 12.68 8.68
C ILE A 38 3.20 12.24 7.21
N GLY A 39 3.88 12.96 6.32
CA GLY A 39 3.90 12.66 4.89
C GLY A 39 4.54 11.30 4.58
N SER A 40 5.63 10.94 5.26
CA SER A 40 6.31 9.65 5.06
C SER A 40 5.45 8.49 5.56
N LEU A 41 4.78 8.64 6.69
CA LEU A 41 3.84 7.63 7.19
C LEU A 41 2.68 7.41 6.23
N MET A 42 2.09 8.49 5.70
CA MET A 42 1.03 8.38 4.68
C MET A 42 1.54 7.70 3.40
N PHE A 43 2.74 8.06 2.96
CA PHE A 43 3.36 7.47 1.77
C PHE A 43 3.62 5.96 1.93
N VAL A 44 4.20 5.55 3.06
CA VAL A 44 4.47 4.13 3.35
C VAL A 44 3.16 3.35 3.46
N ASN A 45 2.13 3.93 4.08
CA ASN A 45 0.84 3.27 4.20
C ASN A 45 0.22 2.94 2.83
N ALA A 46 0.23 3.90 1.90
CA ALA A 46 -0.23 3.68 0.54
C ALA A 46 0.61 2.61 -0.19
N LEU A 47 1.94 2.72 -0.08
CA LEU A 47 2.87 1.79 -0.75
C LEU A 47 2.73 0.35 -0.25
N VAL A 48 2.50 0.13 1.05
CA VAL A 48 2.27 -1.21 1.60
C VAL A 48 0.95 -1.79 1.10
N GLY A 49 -0.10 -0.97 0.98
CA GLY A 49 -1.39 -1.42 0.43
C GLY A 49 -1.25 -1.95 -0.99
N ASP A 50 -0.58 -1.18 -1.86
CA ASP A 50 -0.32 -1.59 -3.25
C ASP A 50 0.60 -2.81 -3.34
N PHE A 51 1.62 -2.88 -2.48
CA PHE A 51 2.53 -4.03 -2.44
C PHE A 51 1.81 -5.32 -2.02
N ILE A 52 0.91 -5.25 -1.03
CA ILE A 52 0.10 -6.40 -0.63
C ILE A 52 -0.80 -6.87 -1.77
N ALA A 53 -1.46 -5.95 -2.48
CA ALA A 53 -2.28 -6.29 -3.63
C ALA A 53 -1.44 -6.99 -4.72
N TYR A 54 -0.27 -6.43 -5.04
CA TYR A 54 0.65 -7.01 -6.00
C TYR A 54 1.12 -8.42 -5.64
N VAL A 55 1.47 -8.65 -4.36
CA VAL A 55 1.89 -9.97 -3.89
C VAL A 55 0.72 -10.96 -3.90
N LYS A 56 -0.48 -10.54 -3.47
CA LYS A 56 -1.67 -11.39 -3.45
C LYS A 56 -2.00 -11.96 -4.83
N ASP A 57 -1.84 -11.17 -5.89
CA ASP A 57 -2.09 -11.60 -7.28
C ASP A 57 -1.05 -12.60 -7.82
N LYS A 58 0.04 -12.87 -7.08
CA LYS A 58 1.12 -13.79 -7.48
C LYS A 58 1.17 -15.07 -6.64
N VAL A 59 0.24 -15.27 -5.71
CA VAL A 59 0.21 -16.47 -4.88
C VAL A 59 -0.62 -17.54 -5.56
N ASP A 60 0.05 -18.46 -6.24
CA ASP A 60 -0.54 -19.71 -6.73
C ASP A 60 -0.39 -20.81 -5.67
N VAL A 61 -1.47 -21.53 -5.36
CA VAL A 61 -1.48 -22.64 -4.39
C VAL A 61 -1.79 -23.94 -5.11
N ASN A 62 -0.84 -24.87 -5.11
CA ASN A 62 -1.00 -26.19 -5.71
C ASN A 62 -1.40 -27.21 -4.65
N VAL A 63 -2.50 -27.94 -4.89
CA VAL A 63 -2.96 -29.03 -4.03
C VAL A 63 -2.81 -30.35 -4.80
N TYR A 64 -2.07 -31.29 -4.22
CA TYR A 64 -1.83 -32.60 -4.81
C TYR A 64 -2.77 -33.64 -4.19
N PHE A 65 -3.43 -34.43 -5.03
CA PHE A 65 -4.27 -35.54 -4.60
C PHE A 65 -3.47 -36.84 -4.57
N GLU A 66 -3.89 -37.77 -3.70
CA GLU A 66 -3.35 -39.12 -3.69
C GLU A 66 -3.69 -39.87 -4.99
N PRO A 67 -2.85 -40.83 -5.44
CA PRO A 67 -3.01 -41.43 -6.75
C PRO A 67 -4.30 -42.25 -6.96
N ALA A 68 -4.95 -42.67 -5.88
CA ALA A 68 -6.12 -43.53 -5.86
C ALA A 68 -7.46 -42.76 -5.72
N VAL A 69 -7.42 -41.43 -5.74
CA VAL A 69 -8.64 -40.59 -5.64
C VAL A 69 -9.51 -40.75 -6.89
N GLU A 70 -10.80 -40.98 -6.69
CA GLU A 70 -11.78 -40.92 -7.77
C GLU A 70 -11.92 -39.48 -8.30
N GLU A 71 -12.00 -39.33 -9.61
CA GLU A 71 -12.16 -38.04 -10.29
C GLU A 71 -13.39 -37.25 -9.81
N ASN A 72 -14.47 -37.96 -9.45
CA ASN A 72 -15.66 -37.35 -8.85
C ASN A 72 -15.37 -36.63 -7.51
N ALA A 73 -14.48 -37.19 -6.68
CA ALA A 73 -14.10 -36.58 -5.41
C ALA A 73 -13.21 -35.35 -5.62
N ALA A 74 -12.32 -35.37 -6.62
CA ALA A 74 -11.51 -34.21 -6.99
C ALA A 74 -12.37 -33.06 -7.55
N LEU A 75 -13.38 -33.37 -8.36
CA LEU A 75 -14.34 -32.39 -8.88
C LEU A 75 -15.25 -31.81 -7.78
N ALA A 76 -15.68 -32.63 -6.81
CA ALA A 76 -16.42 -32.15 -5.65
C ALA A 76 -15.58 -31.18 -4.81
N PHE A 77 -14.30 -31.51 -4.57
CA PHE A 77 -13.37 -30.63 -3.85
C PHE A 77 -13.09 -29.33 -4.62
N LYS A 78 -12.99 -29.40 -5.95
CA LYS A 78 -12.91 -28.21 -6.81
C LYS A 78 -14.11 -27.29 -6.60
N ALA A 79 -15.32 -27.84 -6.61
CA ALA A 79 -16.54 -27.07 -6.38
C ALA A 79 -16.60 -26.46 -4.97
N GLU A 80 -16.09 -27.14 -3.94
CA GLU A 80 -15.96 -26.57 -2.61
C GLU A 80 -14.97 -25.38 -2.58
N LEU A 81 -13.84 -25.48 -3.27
CA LEU A 81 -12.85 -24.39 -3.38
C LEU A 81 -13.37 -23.19 -4.18
N GLU A 82 -14.13 -23.42 -5.25
CA GLU A 82 -14.76 -22.36 -6.04
C GLU A 82 -15.82 -21.57 -5.26
N ASN A 83 -16.40 -22.16 -4.20
CA ASN A 83 -17.35 -21.47 -3.33
C ASN A 83 -16.69 -20.57 -2.27
N ILE A 84 -15.36 -20.58 -2.17
CA ILE A 84 -14.62 -19.76 -1.21
C ILE A 84 -14.42 -18.36 -1.82
N PRO A 85 -14.93 -17.28 -1.19
CA PRO A 85 -14.86 -15.93 -1.75
C PRO A 85 -13.44 -15.37 -1.87
N GLU A 86 -12.47 -15.93 -1.15
CA GLU A 86 -11.05 -15.57 -1.24
C GLU A 86 -10.31 -16.22 -2.42
N VAL A 87 -10.91 -17.18 -3.12
CA VAL A 87 -10.30 -17.92 -4.24
C VAL A 87 -10.70 -17.28 -5.57
N ALA A 88 -9.72 -16.86 -6.36
CA ALA A 88 -9.97 -16.19 -7.63
C ALA A 88 -10.33 -17.17 -8.76
N PHE A 89 -9.63 -18.31 -8.84
CA PHE A 89 -9.83 -19.33 -9.86
C PHE A 89 -9.26 -20.67 -9.38
N VAL A 90 -9.87 -21.78 -9.80
CA VAL A 90 -9.41 -23.13 -9.50
C VAL A 90 -9.26 -23.90 -10.81
N GLU A 91 -8.05 -24.36 -11.11
CA GLU A 91 -7.74 -25.19 -12.26
C GLU A 91 -7.56 -26.65 -11.83
N TYR A 92 -8.21 -27.58 -12.53
CA TYR A 92 -7.99 -29.00 -12.34
C TYR A 92 -7.07 -29.52 -13.44
N THR A 93 -5.90 -30.00 -13.04
CA THR A 93 -4.94 -30.62 -13.95
C THR A 93 -4.94 -32.13 -13.71
N SER A 94 -5.24 -32.91 -14.75
CA SER A 94 -5.16 -34.37 -14.69
C SER A 94 -3.71 -34.84 -14.57
N ARG A 95 -3.48 -36.06 -14.05
CA ARG A 95 -2.13 -36.63 -13.92
C ARG A 95 -1.37 -36.66 -15.25
N GLU A 96 -2.06 -36.95 -16.34
CA GLU A 96 -1.47 -37.01 -17.69
C GLU A 96 -1.04 -35.63 -18.19
N GLN A 97 -1.82 -34.58 -17.90
CA GLN A 97 -1.43 -33.20 -18.21
C GLN A 97 -0.29 -32.70 -17.32
N ALA A 98 -0.32 -33.00 -16.02
CA ALA A 98 0.74 -32.60 -15.08
C ALA A 98 2.09 -33.30 -15.33
N LEU A 99 2.09 -34.42 -16.06
CA LEU A 99 3.30 -35.13 -16.49
C LEU A 99 3.81 -34.68 -17.86
N ALA A 100 3.00 -33.95 -18.64
CA ALA A 100 3.34 -33.49 -19.98
C ALA A 100 3.89 -32.05 -20.00
N ASP A 101 3.54 -31.23 -19.01
CA ASP A 101 4.20 -29.94 -18.68
C ASP A 101 5.49 -30.15 -17.87
#